data_AF-A0A2V9ZPT1-F1
#
_entry.id   AF-A0A2V9ZPT1-F1
#
_cell.length_a   1.000
_cell.length_b   1.000
_cell.length_c   1.000
_cell.angle_alpha   90.00
_cell.angle_beta   90.00
_cell.angle_gamma   90.00
#
_symmetry.space_group_name_H-M   'P 1'
#
loop_
_entity.id
_entity.type
_entity.pdbx_description
1 polymer ?
#
loop_
_entity_poly.entity_id
_entity_poly.type
_entity_poly.pdbx_seq_one_letter_code
_entity_poly.pdbx_strand_id
1 'polypeptide(L)' 'MNNVIRKFVEAHDRYLALDSVRTQCSGPVEREQIYIELLKAYLEVQHHARQIAGLQFADGMDFSESN' A
#
# COMPACT_ATOMS: atom_id res chain seq x y z
N MET A 1 0.30 17.49 -2.82
CA MET A 1 0.02 16.13 -2.29
C MET A 1 1.30 15.63 -1.61
N ASN A 2 1.22 15.17 -0.36
CA ASN A 2 2.38 14.64 0.37
C ASN A 2 3.00 13.46 -0.40
N ASN A 3 4.34 13.41 -0.51
CA ASN A 3 5.05 12.38 -1.30
C ASN A 3 4.72 10.95 -0.83
N VAL A 4 4.46 10.76 0.48
CA VAL A 4 4.05 9.47 1.04
C VAL A 4 2.64 9.09 0.60
N ILE A 5 1.71 10.04 0.58
CA ILE A 5 0.33 9.81 0.13
C ILE A 5 0.30 9.44 -1.36
N ARG A 6 1.10 10.11 -2.20
CA ARG A 6 1.22 9.74 -3.61
C ARG A 6 1.72 8.31 -3.78
N LYS A 7 2.79 7.93 -3.07
CA LYS A 7 3.33 6.56 -3.12
C LYS A 7 2.35 5.51 -2.61
N PHE A 8 1.57 5.83 -1.59
CA PHE A 8 0.49 4.97 -1.11
C PHE A 8 -0.54 4.70 -2.21
N VAL A 9 -1.00 5.76 -2.91
CA VAL A 9 -1.96 5.63 -4.02
C VAL A 9 -1.37 4.79 -5.15
N GLU A 10 -0.13 5.07 -5.58
CA GLU A 10 0.55 4.31 -6.63
C GLU A 10 0.73 2.82 -6.29
N ALA A 11 1.02 2.50 -5.03
CA ALA A 11 1.11 1.11 -4.56
C ALA A 11 -0.27 0.44 -4.52
N HIS A 12 -1.30 1.17 -4.09
CA HIS A 12 -2.67 0.69 -4.03
C HIS A 12 -3.25 0.41 -5.42
N ASP A 13 -3.02 1.30 -6.39
CA ASP A 13 -3.45 1.11 -7.78
C ASP A 13 -2.79 -0.12 -8.42
N ARG A 14 -1.49 -0.34 -8.16
CA ARG A 14 -0.79 -1.57 -8.58
C ARG A 14 -1.40 -2.82 -7.95
N TYR A 15 -1.73 -2.77 -6.65
CA TYR A 15 -2.38 -3.89 -5.97
C TYR A 15 -3.73 -4.23 -6.61
N LEU A 16 -4.58 -3.23 -6.89
CA LEU A 16 -5.87 -3.43 -7.53
C LEU A 16 -5.73 -4.01 -8.95
N ALA A 17 -4.76 -3.50 -9.72
CA ALA A 17 -4.47 -4.05 -11.04
C ALA A 17 -4.08 -5.53 -10.97
N LEU A 18 -3.20 -5.92 -10.03
CA LEU A 18 -2.78 -7.30 -9.84
C LEU A 18 -3.92 -8.21 -9.36
N ASP A 19 -4.77 -7.75 -8.45
CA ASP A 19 -5.91 -8.55 -7.97
C ASP A 19 -6.93 -8.82 -9.09
N SER A 20 -7.13 -7.84 -9.99
CA SER A 20 -7.99 -8.04 -11.16
C SER A 20 -7.47 -9.12 -12.11
N VAL A 21 -6.13 -9.23 -12.25
CA VAL A 21 -5.46 -10.20 -13.12
C VAL A 21 -5.38 -11.59 -12.48
N ARG A 22 -5.35 -11.69 -11.14
CA ARG A 22 -5.26 -12.97 -10.41
C ARG A 22 -6.32 -13.99 -10.81
N THR A 23 -7.51 -13.53 -11.19
CA THR A 23 -8.61 -14.40 -11.63
C THR A 23 -8.48 -14.89 -13.07
N GLN A 24 -7.58 -14.29 -13.86
CA GLN A 24 -7.40 -14.53 -15.29
C GLN A 24 -6.22 -15.48 -15.59
N CYS A 25 -5.40 -15.80 -14.59
CA CYS A 25 -4.28 -16.72 -14.75
C CYS A 25 -4.74 -18.14 -15.11
N SER A 26 -4.14 -18.70 -16.15
CA SER A 26 -4.48 -20.01 -16.73
C SER A 26 -3.61 -21.15 -16.21
N GLY A 27 -2.39 -20.84 -15.77
CA GLY A 27 -1.39 -21.82 -15.32
C GLY A 27 -1.01 -21.68 -13.84
N PRO A 28 -0.53 -22.76 -13.20
CA PRO A 28 -0.07 -22.72 -11.81
C PRO A 28 1.13 -21.79 -11.60
N VAL A 29 2.08 -21.77 -12.53
CA VAL A 29 3.27 -20.88 -12.48
C VAL A 29 2.88 -19.41 -12.57
N GLU A 30 1.98 -19.09 -13.51
CA GLU A 30 1.46 -17.73 -13.70
C GLU A 30 0.69 -17.26 -12.45
N ARG A 31 -0.13 -18.14 -11.86
CA ARG A 31 -0.83 -17.86 -10.60
C ARG A 31 0.13 -17.56 -9.47
N GLU A 32 1.17 -18.37 -9.31
CA GLU A 32 2.18 -18.17 -8.27
C GLU A 32 2.91 -16.84 -8.43
N GLN A 33 3.32 -16.51 -9.67
CA GLN A 33 3.97 -15.22 -9.97
C GLN A 33 3.07 -14.04 -9.64
N ILE A 34 1.79 -14.06 -10.06
CA ILE A 34 0.84 -13.00 -9.73
C ILE A 34 0.60 -12.91 -8.22
N TYR A 35 0.55 -14.04 -7.51
CA TYR A 35 0.39 -14.03 -6.06
C TYR A 35 1.57 -13.38 -5.34
N ILE A 36 2.80 -13.65 -5.79
CA ILE A 36 4.02 -13.02 -5.27
C ILE A 36 3.98 -11.50 -5.48
N GLU A 37 3.65 -11.05 -6.69
CA GLU A 37 3.58 -9.62 -6.99
C GLU A 37 2.46 -8.92 -6.22
N LEU A 38 1.31 -9.57 -6.05
CA LEU A 38 0.21 -9.05 -5.24
C LEU A 38 0.62 -8.90 -3.76
N LEU A 39 1.38 -9.86 -3.22
CA LEU A 39 1.91 -9.77 -1.85
C LEU A 39 2.90 -8.61 -1.70
N LYS A 40 3.79 -8.42 -2.69
CA LYS A 40 4.74 -7.29 -2.68
C LYS A 40 4.00 -5.95 -2.69
N ALA A 41 3.03 -5.80 -3.59
CA ALA A 41 2.22 -4.57 -3.67
C ALA A 41 1.44 -4.33 -2.37
N TYR A 42 0.87 -5.37 -1.76
CA TYR A 42 0.20 -5.26 -0.46
C TYR A 42 1.15 -4.78 0.64
N LEU A 43 2.35 -5.35 0.75
CA LEU A 43 3.34 -4.92 1.75
C LEU A 43 3.78 -3.47 1.54
N GLU A 44 3.90 -3.02 0.30
CA GLU A 44 4.23 -1.64 -0.05
C GLU A 44 3.11 -0.67 0.38
N VAL A 45 1.84 -1.03 0.14
CA VAL A 45 0.67 -0.27 0.64
C VAL A 45 0.71 -0.17 2.17
N GLN A 46 0.95 -1.28 2.87
CA GLN A 46 1.03 -1.31 4.33
C GLN A 46 2.19 -0.45 4.87
N HIS A 47 3.33 -0.44 4.19
CA HIS A 47 4.47 0.40 4.56
C HIS A 47 4.12 1.89 4.50
N HIS A 48 3.54 2.35 3.39
CA HIS A 48 3.13 3.75 3.24
C HIS A 48 1.95 4.14 4.14
N ALA A 49 1.00 3.23 4.37
CA ALA A 49 -0.08 3.43 5.34
C ALA A 49 0.46 3.71 6.74
N ARG A 50 1.47 2.92 7.18
CA ARG A 50 2.13 3.13 8.48
C ARG A 50 2.85 4.48 8.55
N GLN A 51 3.49 4.91 7.47
CA GLN A 51 4.13 6.22 7.40
C GLN A 51 3.10 7.35 7.50
N ILE A 52 1.96 7.25 6.81
CA ILE A 52 0.86 8.23 6.89
C ILE A 52 0.28 8.28 8.30
N ALA A 53 0.00 7.12 8.90
CA ALA A 53 -0.49 7.07 10.28
C ALA A 53 0.52 7.71 11.25
N GLY A 54 1.81 7.41 11.10
CA GLY A 54 2.88 8.04 11.90
C GLY A 54 2.95 9.56 11.72
N LEU A 55 2.76 10.07 10.49
CA LEU A 55 2.65 11.51 10.23
C LEU A 55 1.42 12.11 10.92
N GLN A 56 0.27 11.43 10.89
CA GLN A 56 -0.95 11.89 11.58
C GLN A 56 -0.79 11.90 13.10
N PHE A 57 -0.09 10.93 13.69
CA PHE A 57 0.23 10.95 15.11
C PHE A 57 1.22 12.05 15.48
N ALA A 58 2.22 12.33 14.63
CA ALA A 58 3.14 13.46 14.85
C ALA A 58 2.41 14.82 14.77
N ASP A 59 1.57 15.01 13.75
CA ASP A 59 0.75 16.22 13.61
C ASP A 59 -0.30 16.33 14.73
N GLY A 60 -0.80 15.21 15.26
CA GLY A 60 -1.77 15.17 16.37
C GLY A 60 -1.18 15.40 17.76
N MET A 61 0.11 15.08 17.96
CA MET A 61 0.83 15.33 19.22
C MET A 61 1.17 16.82 19.39
N ASP A 62 1.37 17.55 18.29
CA ASP A 62 1.66 19.00 18.29
C ASP A 62 0.48 19.83 18.82
N PHE A 63 -0.75 19.30 18.80
CA PHE A 63 -1.93 19.92 19.43
C PHE A 63 -2.15 19.50 20.90
N SER A 64 -1.38 18.54 21.41
CA SER A 64 -1.60 17.95 22.74
C SER A 64 -0.68 18.46 23.85
N GLU A 65 0.37 19.22 23.51
CA GLU A 65 1.28 19.88 24.48
C GLU A 65 0.99 21.38 24.62
N SER A 66 -0.27 21.75 24.84
CA SER A 66 -0.64 23.08 25.34
C SER A 66 -1.48 22.91 26.60
N ASN A 67 -0.82 22.54 27.70
CA ASN A 67 -1.40 22.68 29.04
C ASN A 67 -0.31 23.08 30.04
#